data_AF-A0A2R6AAC8-F1
#
_entry.id   AF-A0A2R6AAC8-F1
#
_cell.length_a   1.000
_cell.length_b   1.000
_cell.length_c   1.000
_cell.angle_alpha   90.00
_cell.angle_beta   90.00
_cell.angle_gamma   90.00
#
_symmetry.space_group_name_H-M   'P 1'
#
loop_
_entity.id
_entity.type
_entity.pdbx_description
1 polymer ?
#
loop_
_entity_poly.entity_id
_entity_poly.type
_entity_poly.pdbx_seq_one_letter_code
_entity_poly.pdbx_strand_id
1 'polypeptide(L)'
;MLRSYSLQHECREELEPLLRAYRDAVNKILGELWSHIEWKKRKTPGKKQWRLLPKYKVDIHSGKYKKKLRESLLEDWDYAAHWVDSAIKTAYSILKS
;
A
#
# COMPACT_ATOMS: atom_id res chain seq x y z
N MET A 1 -1.38 -14.91 -21.37
CA MET A 1 -0.01 -14.95 -21.93
C MET A 1 0.86 -14.03 -21.08
N LEU A 2 1.78 -14.57 -20.29
CA LEU A 2 2.73 -13.75 -19.51
C LEU A 2 3.79 -13.21 -20.47
N ARG A 3 3.89 -11.88 -20.60
CA ARG A 3 5.01 -11.25 -21.32
C ARG A 3 6.17 -11.14 -20.33
N SER A 4 7.15 -12.03 -20.46
CA SER A 4 8.42 -11.88 -19.76
C SER A 4 9.32 -10.96 -20.58
N TYR A 5 9.76 -9.86 -19.97
CA TYR A 5 10.76 -8.97 -20.55
C TYR A 5 12.12 -9.40 -20.00
N SER A 6 13.03 -9.82 -20.88
CA SER A 6 14.43 -10.07 -20.54
C SER A 6 15.15 -8.73 -20.44
N LEU A 7 15.57 -8.37 -19.23
CA LEU A 7 16.42 -7.21 -18.97
C LEU A 7 17.87 -7.67 -18.88
N GLN A 8 18.79 -6.88 -19.43
CA GLN A 8 20.22 -7.14 -19.20
C GLN A 8 20.56 -6.92 -17.73
N HIS A 9 21.49 -7.70 -17.19
CA HIS A 9 21.85 -7.64 -15.77
C HIS A 9 22.40 -6.27 -15.35
N GLU A 10 22.94 -5.48 -16.29
CA GLU A 10 23.51 -4.15 -16.07
C GLU A 10 22.52 -2.99 -16.34
N CYS A 11 21.22 -3.28 -16.45
CA CYS A 11 20.17 -2.31 -16.77
C CYS A 11 19.74 -1.46 -15.55
N ARG A 12 20.67 -1.22 -14.60
CA ARG A 12 20.38 -0.55 -13.32
C ARG A 12 19.86 0.87 -13.52
N GLU A 13 20.49 1.64 -14.41
CA GLU A 13 20.11 3.04 -14.65
C GLU A 13 18.71 3.18 -15.26
N GLU A 14 18.27 2.21 -16.06
CA GLU A 14 16.93 2.21 -16.67
C GLU A 14 15.84 1.78 -15.68
N LEU A 15 16.17 0.87 -14.74
CA LEU A 15 15.22 0.33 -13.76
C LEU A 15 15.14 1.16 -12.48
N GLU A 16 16.23 1.81 -12.09
CA GLU A 16 16.31 2.56 -10.85
C GLU A 16 15.18 3.61 -10.71
N PRO A 17 14.82 4.39 -11.75
CA PRO A 17 13.69 5.31 -11.70
C PRO A 17 12.36 4.60 -11.37
N LEU A 18 12.07 3.48 -12.05
CA LEU A 18 10.86 2.69 -11.79
C LEU A 18 10.84 2.12 -10.37
N LEU A 19 11.96 1.58 -9.91
CA LEU A 19 12.07 0.99 -8.56
C LEU A 19 11.89 2.05 -7.47
N ARG A 20 12.45 3.25 -7.67
CA ARG A 20 12.25 4.40 -6.77
C ARG A 20 10.80 4.84 -6.77
N ALA A 21 10.20 5.04 -7.95
CA ALA A 21 8.79 5.40 -8.07
C ALA A 21 7.89 4.35 -7.41
N TYR A 22 8.15 3.06 -7.61
CA TYR A 22 7.40 1.97 -6.99
C TYR A 22 7.51 1.99 -5.46
N ARG A 23 8.73 2.12 -4.93
CA ARG A 23 8.96 2.27 -3.48
C ARG A 23 8.21 3.47 -2.92
N ASP A 24 8.27 4.60 -3.60
CA ASP A 24 7.65 5.85 -3.14
C ASP A 24 6.12 5.74 -3.18
N ALA A 25 5.55 5.08 -4.20
CA ALA A 25 4.13 4.75 -4.25
C ALA A 25 3.71 3.84 -3.07
N VAL A 26 4.46 2.78 -2.79
CA VAL A 26 4.19 1.90 -1.63
C VAL A 26 4.22 2.69 -0.33
N ASN A 27 5.25 3.52 -0.12
CA ASN A 27 5.38 4.34 1.09
C ASN A 27 4.25 5.37 1.23
N LYS A 28 3.85 6.03 0.13
CA LYS A 28 2.71 6.97 0.12
C LYS A 28 1.42 6.25 0.54
N ILE A 29 1.17 5.06 0.01
CA ILE A 29 0.00 4.25 0.38
C ILE A 29 0.05 3.84 1.85
N LEU A 30 1.20 3.37 2.34
CA LEU A 30 1.35 3.00 3.75
C LEU A 30 1.10 4.21 4.66
N GLY A 31 1.69 5.37 4.35
CA GLY A 31 1.47 6.61 5.10
C GLY A 31 -0.02 6.99 5.16
N GLU A 32 -0.69 6.97 4.00
CA GLU A 32 -2.13 7.23 3.90
C GLU A 32 -2.94 6.25 4.76
N LEU A 33 -2.70 4.94 4.62
CA LEU A 33 -3.43 3.91 5.39
C LEU A 33 -3.19 4.06 6.89
N TRP A 34 -1.95 4.27 7.33
CA TRP A 34 -1.61 4.46 8.74
C TRP A 34 -2.25 5.71 9.34
N SER A 35 -2.37 6.80 8.58
CA SER A 35 -3.00 8.04 9.05
C SER A 35 -4.47 7.86 9.45
N HIS A 36 -5.12 6.84 8.88
CA HIS A 36 -6.49 6.45 9.16
C HIS A 36 -6.65 5.48 10.34
N ILE A 37 -5.55 5.02 10.96
CA ILE A 37 -5.58 4.08 12.08
C ILE A 37 -5.49 4.83 13.40
N GLU A 38 -6.48 4.62 14.25
CA GLU A 38 -6.46 5.00 15.66
C GLU A 38 -6.35 3.77 16.53
N TRP A 39 -5.59 3.85 17.63
CA TRP A 39 -5.44 2.72 18.56
C TRP A 39 -6.32 2.93 19.78
N LYS A 40 -7.32 2.06 19.96
CA LYS A 40 -8.17 2.08 21.15
C LYS A 40 -7.75 1.00 22.13
N LYS A 41 -7.48 1.39 23.38
CA LYS A 41 -7.29 0.43 24.48
C LYS A 41 -8.61 -0.24 24.81
N ARG A 42 -8.61 -1.57 24.80
CA ARG A 42 -9.75 -2.40 25.23
C ARG A 42 -9.26 -3.47 26.19
N LYS A 43 -10.00 -3.65 27.29
CA LYS A 43 -9.75 -4.75 28.22
C LYS A 43 -10.19 -6.06 27.57
N THR A 44 -9.35 -7.09 27.64
CA THR A 44 -9.72 -8.42 27.13
C THR A 44 -10.75 -9.03 28.09
N PRO A 45 -11.94 -9.46 27.63
CA PRO A 45 -12.93 -10.09 28.49
C PRO A 45 -12.31 -11.28 29.25
N GLY A 46 -12.56 -11.35 30.55
CA GLY A 46 -12.05 -12.42 31.42
C GLY A 46 -10.54 -12.41 31.70
N LYS A 47 -9.77 -11.42 31.22
CA LYS A 47 -8.32 -11.31 31.50
C LYS A 47 -7.95 -9.96 32.10
N LYS A 48 -6.84 -9.90 32.84
CA LYS A 48 -6.26 -8.64 33.36
C LYS A 48 -5.50 -7.84 32.29
N GLN A 49 -5.41 -8.35 31.06
CA GLN A 49 -4.64 -7.76 29.96
C GLN A 49 -5.44 -6.73 29.16
N TRP A 50 -4.76 -5.65 28.76
CA TRP A 50 -5.23 -4.64 27.82
C TRP A 50 -4.68 -4.90 26.42
N ARG A 51 -5.48 -4.67 25.40
CA ARG A 51 -5.08 -4.74 23.99
C ARG A 51 -5.32 -3.40 23.31
N LEU A 52 -4.42 -3.02 22.43
CA LEU A 52 -4.66 -1.95 21.46
C LEU A 52 -5.33 -2.60 20.25
N LEU A 53 -6.54 -2.15 19.93
CA LEU A 53 -7.24 -2.57 18.73
C LEU A 53 -7.27 -1.40 17.75
N PRO A 54 -6.97 -1.65 16.46
CA PRO A 54 -7.08 -0.61 15.45
C PRO A 54 -8.56 -0.25 15.26
N LYS A 55 -8.83 1.04 15.17
CA LYS A 55 -10.09 1.64 14.76
C LYS A 55 -9.78 2.50 13.56
N TYR A 56 -10.46 2.26 12.45
CA TYR A 56 -10.26 3.03 11.23
C TYR A 56 -11.17 4.25 11.20
N LYS A 57 -10.62 5.42 10.87
CA LYS A 57 -11.37 6.68 10.69
C LYS A 57 -12.32 6.63 9.49
N VAL A 58 -11.94 5.86 8.47
CA VAL A 58 -12.70 5.61 7.24
C VAL A 58 -12.68 4.12 6.94
N ASP A 59 -13.59 3.65 6.09
CA ASP A 59 -13.54 2.27 5.59
C ASP A 59 -12.45 2.11 4.52
N ILE A 60 -11.22 1.94 4.99
CA ILE A 60 -10.03 1.70 4.15
C ILE A 60 -10.12 0.38 3.37
N HIS A 61 -11.05 -0.52 3.70
CA HIS A 61 -11.22 -1.79 3.00
C HIS A 61 -12.28 -1.72 1.89
N SER A 62 -13.09 -0.66 1.87
CA SER A 62 -14.12 -0.45 0.85
C SER A 62 -13.55 -0.35 -0.57
N GLY A 63 -14.30 -0.86 -1.54
CA GLY A 63 -13.96 -0.72 -2.97
C GLY A 63 -13.92 0.74 -3.41
N LYS A 64 -14.78 1.60 -2.86
CA LYS A 64 -14.80 3.05 -3.15
C LYS A 64 -13.51 3.73 -2.70
N TYR A 65 -13.04 3.42 -1.49
CA TYR A 65 -11.78 3.96 -0.98
C TYR A 65 -10.60 3.51 -1.84
N LYS A 66 -10.50 2.21 -2.13
CA LYS A 66 -9.43 1.68 -2.98
C LYS A 66 -9.41 2.30 -4.37
N LYS A 67 -10.59 2.52 -4.97
CA LYS A 67 -10.73 3.21 -6.26
C LYS A 67 -10.21 4.65 -6.19
N LYS A 68 -10.64 5.42 -5.19
CA LYS A 68 -10.18 6.81 -5.00
C LYS A 68 -8.67 6.89 -4.75
N LEU A 69 -8.14 6.00 -3.91
CA LEU A 69 -6.70 5.90 -3.65
C LEU A 69 -5.93 5.62 -4.95
N ARG A 70 -6.39 4.64 -5.74
CA ARG A 70 -5.79 4.32 -7.05
C ARG A 70 -5.82 5.51 -8.00
N GLU A 71 -6.97 6.18 -8.13
CA GLU A 71 -7.11 7.37 -8.99
C GLU A 71 -6.12 8.47 -8.58
N SER A 72 -5.97 8.74 -7.28
CA SER A 72 -5.02 9.74 -6.77
C SER A 72 -3.54 9.37 -6.97
N LEU A 73 -3.22 8.09 -7.12
CA LEU A 73 -1.86 7.64 -7.38
C LEU A 73 -1.52 7.71 -8.86
N LEU A 74 -2.52 7.63 -9.75
CA LEU A 74 -2.33 7.65 -11.20
C LEU A 74 -2.17 9.06 -11.77
N GLU A 75 -2.56 10.10 -11.03
CA GLU A 75 -2.47 11.49 -11.48
C GLU A 75 -1.03 11.93 -11.78
N ASP A 76 -0.08 11.48 -10.97
CA ASP A 76 1.36 11.80 -11.09
C ASP A 76 2.21 10.55 -11.38
N TRP A 77 1.72 9.63 -12.21
CA TRP A 77 2.38 8.33 -12.45
C TRP A 77 2.82 8.12 -13.89
N ASP A 78 4.14 8.06 -14.09
CA ASP A 78 4.77 7.96 -15.42
C ASP A 78 4.82 6.54 -16.00
N TYR A 79 4.56 5.51 -15.19
CA TYR A 79 4.72 4.10 -15.58
C TYR A 79 3.38 3.40 -15.84
N ALA A 80 3.43 2.14 -16.27
CA ALA A 80 2.22 1.36 -16.49
C ALA A 80 1.37 1.24 -15.21
N ALA A 81 0.06 1.41 -15.34
CA ALA A 81 -0.88 1.45 -14.21
C ALA A 81 -0.86 0.19 -13.33
N HIS A 82 -0.50 -0.96 -13.89
CA HIS A 82 -0.42 -2.21 -13.12
C HIS A 82 0.63 -2.18 -12.00
N TRP A 83 1.64 -1.30 -12.10
CA TRP A 83 2.60 -1.07 -11.02
C TRP A 83 1.94 -0.41 -9.80
N VAL A 84 1.00 0.52 -10.02
CA VAL A 84 0.17 1.10 -8.95
C VAL A 84 -0.70 0.02 -8.31
N ASP A 85 -1.34 -0.82 -9.13
CA ASP A 85 -2.16 -1.93 -8.64
C ASP A 85 -1.35 -2.92 -7.78
N SER A 86 -0.11 -3.22 -8.21
CA SER A 86 0.84 -4.02 -7.43
C SER A 86 1.25 -3.32 -6.13
N ALA A 87 1.56 -2.02 -6.16
CA ALA A 87 1.94 -1.25 -4.98
C ALA A 87 0.83 -1.22 -3.93
N ILE A 88 -0.43 -1.03 -4.36
CA ILE A 88 -1.62 -1.14 -3.49
C ILE A 88 -1.68 -2.54 -2.88
N LYS A 89 -1.57 -3.60 -3.68
CA LYS A 89 -1.59 -4.98 -3.18
C LYS A 89 -0.49 -5.23 -2.14
N THR A 90 0.73 -4.77 -2.40
CA THR A 90 1.86 -4.86 -1.47
C THR A 90 1.58 -4.13 -0.17
N ALA A 91 1.12 -2.87 -0.22
CA ALA A 91 0.85 -2.08 0.98
C ALA A 91 -0.25 -2.70 1.87
N TYR A 92 -1.34 -3.20 1.27
CA TYR A 92 -2.38 -3.91 2.04
C TYR A 92 -1.89 -5.25 2.59
N SER A 93 -0.97 -5.94 1.90
CA SER A 93 -0.33 -7.14 2.44
C SER A 93 0.53 -6.84 3.66
N ILE A 94 1.30 -5.74 3.60
CA ILE A 94 2.11 -5.26 4.75
C ILE A 94 1.21 -4.91 5.92
N LEU A 95 0.11 -4.18 5.69
CA LEU A 95 -0.82 -3.79 6.74
C LEU A 95 -1.51 -4.99 7.43
N LYS A 96 -1.67 -6.11 6.71
CA LYS A 96 -2.28 -7.33 7.24
C LYS A 96 -1.29 -8.21 8.03
N SER A 97 0.01 -8.10 7.74
CA SER A 97 1.07 -8.96 8.30
C SER A 97 1.43 -8.57 9.73
#